data_AF-A0A2W2LLR3-F1
#
_entry.id   AF-A0A2W2LLR3-F1
#
_cell.length_a   1.000
_cell.length_b   1.000
_cell.length_c   1.000
_cell.angle_alpha   90.00
_cell.angle_beta   90.00
_cell.angle_gamma   90.00
#
_symmetry.space_group_name_H-M   'P 1'
#
loop_
_entity.id
_entity.type
_entity.pdbx_description
1 polymer ?
#
loop_
_entity_poly.entity_id
_entity_poly.type
_entity_poly.pdbx_seq_one_letter_code
_entity_poly.pdbx_strand_id
1 'polypeptide(L)' 'ADLGVASGNGKGQIFVKGEVIKTVPESKIVETLIEEAMKIAEQMEADGVVSGEPSVSVAG' A
#
# COMPACT_ATOMS: atom_id res chain seq x y z
N ALA A 1 -1.01 -5.39 -9.54
CA ALA A 1 -1.19 -4.54 -8.35
C ALA A 1 0.18 -4.35 -7.73
N ASP A 2 0.62 -3.11 -7.60
CA ASP A 2 1.93 -2.77 -7.06
C ASP A 2 1.98 -2.97 -5.53
N LEU A 3 0.86 -2.70 -4.84
CA LEU A 3 0.62 -2.96 -3.43
C LEU A 3 -0.78 -3.57 -3.25
N GLY A 4 -0.92 -4.59 -2.40
CA GLY A 4 -2.21 -5.20 -2.07
C GLY A 4 -2.23 -5.77 -0.65
N VAL A 5 -3.43 -6.02 -0.12
CA VAL A 5 -3.62 -6.68 1.18
C VAL A 5 -4.64 -7.79 1.10
N ALA A 6 -4.35 -8.94 1.73
CA ALA A 6 -5.34 -9.98 2.01
C ALA A 6 -5.64 -9.95 3.50
N SER A 7 -6.91 -9.72 3.86
CA SER A 7 -7.38 -9.86 5.24
C SER A 7 -8.01 -11.25 5.43
N GLY A 8 -7.64 -11.95 6.50
CA GLY A 8 -8.21 -13.24 6.89
C GLY A 8 -7.75 -13.67 8.29
N ASN A 9 -8.62 -14.36 9.05
CA ASN A 9 -8.33 -14.80 10.43
C ASN A 9 -7.83 -13.69 11.38
N GLY A 10 -8.34 -12.46 11.24
CA GLY A 10 -7.94 -11.33 12.09
C GLY A 10 -6.54 -10.75 11.79
N LYS A 11 -5.96 -11.11 10.65
CA LYS A 11 -4.63 -10.64 10.20
C LYS A 11 -4.68 -10.24 8.73
N GLY A 12 -3.91 -9.22 8.39
CA GLY A 12 -3.65 -8.81 7.02
C GLY A 12 -2.27 -9.25 6.57
N GLN A 13 -2.17 -9.79 5.36
CA GLN A 13 -0.90 -10.01 4.67
C GLN A 13 -0.77 -8.94 3.59
N ILE A 14 0.29 -8.14 3.68
CA ILE A 14 0.63 -7.13 2.70
C ILE A 14 1.55 -7.77 1.67
N PHE A 15 1.23 -7.55 0.40
CA PHE A 15 2.03 -8.02 -0.71
C PHE A 15 2.36 -6.88 -1.66
N VAL A 16 3.61 -6.90 -2.12
CA VAL A 16 4.15 -5.98 -3.12
C VAL A 16 4.63 -6.82 -4.28
N LYS A 17 4.19 -6.49 -5.50
CA LYS A 17 4.52 -7.25 -6.73
C LYS A 17 4.25 -8.76 -6.66
N GLY A 18 3.29 -9.18 -5.83
CA GLY A 18 2.88 -10.59 -5.68
C GLY A 18 3.63 -11.37 -4.59
N GLU A 19 4.57 -10.75 -3.86
CA GLU A 19 5.28 -11.39 -2.75
C GLU A 19 4.79 -10.86 -1.39
N VAL A 20 4.61 -11.76 -0.41
CA VAL A 20 4.22 -11.38 0.95
C VAL A 20 5.42 -10.73 1.63
N ILE A 21 5.32 -9.44 1.90
CA ILE A 21 6.40 -8.67 2.56
C ILE A 21 6.17 -8.53 4.06
N LYS A 22 4.90 -8.56 4.52
CA LYS A 22 4.58 -8.32 5.93
C LYS A 22 3.24 -8.94 6.31
N THR A 23 3.16 -9.46 7.53
CA THR A 23 1.89 -9.85 8.17
C THR A 23 1.63 -8.94 9.35
N VAL A 24 0.44 -8.34 9.40
CA VAL A 24 0.02 -7.42 10.46
C VAL A 24 -1.34 -7.84 11.02
N PRO A 25 -1.65 -7.51 12.28
CA PRO A 25 -3.00 -7.71 12.80
C PRO A 25 -4.00 -6.80 12.09
N GLU A 26 -5.27 -7.19 12.06
CA GLU A 26 -6.35 -6.47 11.36
C GLU A 26 -6.45 -4.99 11.77
N SER A 27 -6.27 -4.69 13.05
CA SER A 27 -6.26 -3.33 13.58
C SER A 27 -5.16 -2.43 13.01
N LYS A 28 -4.08 -3.02 12.50
CA LYS A 28 -2.93 -2.30 11.94
C LYS A 28 -2.88 -2.35 10.43
N ILE A 29 -3.81 -3.03 9.76
CA ILE A 29 -3.82 -3.13 8.30
C ILE A 29 -3.87 -1.73 7.67
N VAL A 30 -4.83 -0.91 8.08
CA VAL A 30 -5.07 0.42 7.50
C VAL A 30 -3.87 1.34 7.76
N GLU A 31 -3.41 1.39 9.01
CA GLU A 31 -2.24 2.18 9.41
C GLU A 31 -0.99 1.78 8.61
N THR A 32 -0.72 0.46 8.51
CA THR A 32 0.44 -0.04 7.77
C THR A 32 0.32 0.24 6.27
N LEU A 33 -0.88 0.14 5.68
CA LEU A 33 -1.08 0.46 4.27
C LEU A 33 -0.80 1.94 3.97
N ILE A 34 -1.24 2.84 4.85
CA ILE A 34 -0.99 4.28 4.70
C ILE A 34 0.51 4.57 4.83
N GLU A 35 1.18 3.99 5.81
CA GLU A 35 2.65 4.11 5.97
C GLU A 35 3.41 3.61 4.74
N GLU A 36 3.07 2.44 4.22
CA GLU A 36 3.77 1.86 3.06
C GLU A 36 3.45 2.63 1.77
N ALA A 37 2.24 3.16 1.60
CA ALA A 37 1.92 4.05 0.50
C ALA A 37 2.74 5.36 0.57
N MET A 38 2.88 5.96 1.76
CA MET A 38 3.70 7.16 1.95
C MET A 38 5.19 6.88 1.68
N LYS A 39 5.73 5.75 2.15
CA LYS A 39 7.11 5.35 1.82
C LYS A 39 7.32 5.18 0.32
N ILE A 40 6.39 4.52 -0.37
CA ILE A 40 6.49 4.33 -1.83
C ILE A 40 6.46 5.70 -2.52
N ALA A 41 5.60 6.63 -2.07
CA ALA A 41 5.55 7.98 -2.61
C ALA A 41 6.84 8.77 -2.35
N GLU A 42 7.37 8.75 -1.11
CA GLU A 42 8.65 9.40 -0.76
C GLU A 42 9.81 8.81 -1.56
N GLN A 43 9.83 7.49 -1.74
CA GLN A 43 10.87 6.81 -2.49
C GLN A 43 10.78 7.13 -3.99
N MET A 44 9.56 7.24 -4.54
CA MET A 44 9.33 7.72 -5.91
C MET A 44 9.76 9.18 -6.11
N GLU A 45 9.50 10.06 -5.14
CA GLU A 45 9.99 11.44 -5.15
C GLU A 45 11.53 11.51 -5.09
N ALA A 46 12.15 10.70 -4.21
CA ALA A 46 13.59 10.63 -4.08
C ALA A 46 14.29 10.10 -5.35
N ASP A 47 13.65 9.17 -6.06
CA ASP A 47 14.12 8.64 -7.35
C ASP A 47 13.83 9.58 -8.54
N GLY A 48 13.31 10.79 -8.27
CA GLY A 48 13.08 11.82 -9.29
C GLY A 48 11.89 11.51 -10.22
N VAL A 49 11.05 10.54 -9.86
CA VAL A 49 9.85 10.20 -10.60
C VAL A 49 8.75 11.13 -10.09
N VAL A 50 8.40 12.15 -10.89
CA VAL A 50 7.28 13.04 -10.58
C VAL A 50 6.02 12.20 -10.44
N SER A 51 5.52 12.09 -9.20
CA SER A 51 4.25 11.45 -8.88
C SER A 51 3.15 12.21 -9.62
N GLY A 52 2.67 11.64 -10.73
CA GLY A 52 1.47 12.11 -11.40
C GLY A 52 0.31 12.00 -10.41
N GLU A 53 -0.43 13.10 -10.22
CA GLU A 53 -1.48 13.24 -9.21
C GLU A 53 -2.35 11.97 -9.08
N PRO A 54 -2.65 11.50 -7.85
CA PRO A 54 -3.54 10.37 -7.67
C PRO A 54 -4.95 10.75 -8.14
N SER A 55 -5.28 10.41 -9.39
CA SER A 55 -6.62 10.64 -9.94
C SER A 55 -7.59 9.60 -9.36
N VAL A 56 -8.41 10.01 -8.39
CA VAL A 56 -9.52 9.18 -7.88
C VAL A 56 -10.75 9.51 -8.71
N SER A 57 -11.03 8.70 -9.73
CA SER A 57 -12.29 8.76 -10.47
C SER A 57 -13.37 8.00 -9.70
N VAL A 58 -14.30 8.72 -9.06
CA VAL A 58 -15.52 8.11 -8.52
C VAL A 58 -16.52 8.01 -9.68
N ALA A 59 -16.71 6.81 -10.23
CA ALA A 59 -17.84 6.53 -11.10
C ALA A 59 -19.10 6.47 -10.23
N GLY A 60 -19.97 7.47 -10.41
CA GLY A 60 -21.31 7.50 -9.83
C GLY A 60 -22.29 6.57 -10.52
#